data_AF-A0A624WCI0-F1
#
_entry.id   AF-A0A624WCI0-F1
#
_cell.length_a   1.000
_cell.length_b   1.000
_cell.length_c   1.000
_cell.angle_alpha   90.00
_cell.angle_beta   90.00
_cell.angle_gamma   90.00
#
_symmetry.space_group_name_H-M   'P 1'
#
loop_
_entity.id
_entity.type
_entity.pdbx_description
1 polymer ?
#
loop_
_entity_poly.entity_id
_entity_poly.type
_entity_poly.pdbx_seq_one_letter_code
_entity_poly.pdbx_strand_id
1 'polypeptide(L)'
;EKLKSYLIKGLTESDLLVRTYNLLKAADEISDEMNVSKFAVCQNGCAYCCKIPVDVTLMEAELISYETGKVINDYNAIKRVSYKNSYCPFLDVDNAKCTIYSVRPLACRCFYSLDHYKYCKNVEVDHLITTVNSNSKWEQIQNLLLTLSNKRVADIREWF
;
A
#
# COMPACT_ATOMS: atom_id res chain seq x y z
N GLU A 1 6.02 -12.32 18.44
CA GLU A 1 7.44 -12.48 18.03
C GLU A 1 7.73 -11.95 16.63
N LYS A 2 6.88 -12.23 15.63
CA LYS A 2 7.04 -11.76 14.23
C LYS A 2 7.06 -10.25 14.06
N LEU A 3 6.06 -9.52 14.59
CA LEU A 3 6.02 -8.05 14.51
C LEU A 3 7.33 -7.41 14.99
N LYS A 4 7.82 -7.82 16.16
CA LYS A 4 9.08 -7.32 16.73
C LYS A 4 10.26 -7.62 15.80
N SER A 5 10.32 -8.81 15.21
CA SER A 5 11.37 -9.17 14.25
C SER A 5 11.35 -8.28 13.01
N TYR A 6 10.18 -8.06 12.43
CA TYR A 6 10.01 -7.17 11.26
C TYR A 6 10.37 -5.72 11.59
N LEU A 7 9.93 -5.19 12.74
CA LEU A 7 10.30 -3.84 13.15
C LEU A 7 11.80 -3.67 13.37
N ILE A 8 12.46 -4.62 14.03
CA ILE A 8 13.92 -4.57 14.20
C ILE A 8 14.61 -4.52 12.84
N LYS A 9 14.28 -5.44 11.93
CA LYS A 9 14.87 -5.45 10.58
C LYS A 9 14.57 -4.18 9.79
N GLY A 10 13.35 -3.66 9.89
CA GLY A 10 12.95 -2.39 9.26
C GLY A 10 13.76 -1.18 9.76
N LEU A 11 14.28 -1.24 11.00
CA LEU A 11 15.04 -0.18 11.62
C LEU A 11 16.56 -0.32 11.44
N THR A 12 17.08 -1.55 11.41
CA THR A 12 18.53 -1.80 11.55
C THR A 12 19.22 -2.36 10.31
N GLU A 13 18.50 -2.92 9.34
CA GLU A 13 19.13 -3.48 8.13
C GLU A 13 19.83 -2.38 7.32
N SER A 14 20.95 -2.70 6.66
CA SER A 14 21.70 -1.74 5.85
C SER A 14 21.03 -1.47 4.50
N ASP A 15 20.41 -2.50 3.91
CA ASP A 15 19.73 -2.44 2.64
C ASP A 15 18.34 -1.78 2.78
N LEU A 16 18.11 -0.70 2.03
CA LEU A 16 16.87 0.08 2.12
C LEU A 16 15.64 -0.67 1.59
N LEU A 17 15.78 -1.56 0.61
CA LEU A 17 14.69 -2.39 0.11
C LEU A 17 14.31 -3.44 1.16
N VAL A 18 15.30 -4.05 1.81
CA VAL A 18 15.06 -4.98 2.91
C VAL A 18 14.35 -4.27 4.06
N ARG A 19 14.79 -3.06 4.43
CA ARG A 19 14.11 -2.25 5.45
C ARG A 19 12.65 -2.00 5.08
N THR A 20 12.42 -1.51 3.87
CA THR A 20 11.08 -1.20 3.34
C THR A 20 10.18 -2.43 3.38
N TYR A 21 10.66 -3.57 2.89
CA TYR A 21 9.92 -4.83 2.91
C TYR A 21 9.53 -5.23 4.34
N ASN A 22 10.46 -5.17 5.29
CA ASN A 22 10.18 -5.54 6.68
C ASN A 22 9.21 -4.57 7.35
N LEU A 23 9.27 -3.26 7.04
CA LEU A 23 8.28 -2.28 7.50
C LEU A 23 6.87 -2.59 6.97
N LEU A 24 6.75 -2.96 5.69
CA LEU A 24 5.50 -3.39 5.09
C LEU A 24 4.95 -4.68 5.73
N LYS A 25 5.83 -5.64 6.06
CA LYS A 25 5.45 -6.85 6.80
C LYS A 25 5.03 -6.59 8.24
N ALA A 26 5.66 -5.62 8.91
CA ALA A 26 5.20 -5.18 10.22
C ALA A 26 3.76 -4.64 10.17
N ALA A 27 3.39 -3.94 9.09
CA ALA A 27 2.02 -3.47 8.89
C ALA A 27 1.01 -4.63 8.74
N ASP A 28 1.37 -5.72 8.05
CA ASP A 28 0.56 -6.93 7.96
C ASP A 28 0.33 -7.54 9.36
N GLU A 29 1.39 -7.71 10.16
CA GLU A 29 1.28 -8.27 11.51
C GLU A 29 0.44 -7.40 12.46
N ILE A 30 0.49 -6.07 12.33
CA ILE A 30 -0.40 -5.16 13.06
C ILE A 30 -1.87 -5.38 12.66
N SER A 31 -2.13 -5.60 11.36
CA SER A 31 -3.47 -5.90 10.85
C SER A 31 -4.00 -7.22 11.45
N ASP A 32 -3.12 -8.22 11.56
CA ASP A 32 -3.43 -9.51 12.17
C ASP A 32 -3.70 -9.39 13.68
N GLU A 33 -2.91 -8.59 14.41
CA GLU A 33 -3.17 -8.27 15.83
C GLU A 33 -4.56 -7.62 16.01
N MET A 34 -4.93 -6.70 15.12
CA MET A 34 -6.24 -6.05 15.12
C MET A 34 -7.37 -7.00 14.69
N ASN A 35 -7.06 -8.16 14.12
CA ASN A 35 -8.02 -9.06 13.49
C ASN A 35 -8.90 -8.37 12.42
N VAL A 36 -8.44 -7.26 11.83
CA VAL A 36 -9.26 -6.41 10.95
C VAL A 36 -9.71 -7.17 9.69
N SER A 37 -8.85 -8.07 9.20
CA SER A 37 -9.13 -8.93 8.05
C SER A 37 -10.34 -9.84 8.24
N LYS A 38 -10.67 -10.24 9.48
CA LYS A 38 -11.85 -11.07 9.78
C LYS A 38 -13.17 -10.30 9.69
N PHE A 39 -13.12 -8.99 9.87
CA PHE A 39 -14.28 -8.10 9.81
C PHE A 39 -14.38 -7.39 8.46
N ALA A 40 -13.32 -7.46 7.65
CA ALA A 40 -13.30 -6.84 6.35
C ALA A 40 -14.25 -7.55 5.39
N VAL A 41 -15.04 -6.78 4.64
CA VAL A 41 -15.88 -7.31 3.56
C VAL A 41 -15.13 -7.51 2.24
N CYS A 42 -13.82 -7.26 2.25
CA CYS A 42 -12.94 -7.51 1.12
C CYS A 42 -12.96 -9.02 0.77
N GLN A 43 -13.31 -9.33 -0.48
CA GLN A 43 -13.35 -10.71 -0.98
C GLN A 43 -12.28 -10.92 -2.06
N ASN A 44 -11.82 -12.16 -2.21
CA ASN A 44 -10.99 -12.55 -3.34
C ASN A 44 -11.74 -12.27 -4.65
N GLY A 45 -11.07 -11.63 -5.63
CA GLY A 45 -11.70 -11.20 -6.88
C GLY A 45 -12.37 -9.82 -6.82
N CYS A 46 -12.18 -9.05 -5.73
CA CYS A 46 -12.59 -7.65 -5.64
C CYS A 46 -11.42 -6.71 -5.98
N ALA A 47 -11.66 -5.70 -6.83
CA ALA A 47 -10.64 -4.74 -7.28
C ALA A 47 -11.09 -3.27 -7.20
N TYR A 48 -12.09 -2.95 -6.37
CA TYR A 48 -12.55 -1.56 -6.23
C TYR A 48 -11.47 -0.64 -5.64
N CYS A 49 -10.70 -1.11 -4.66
CA CYS A 49 -9.56 -0.37 -4.13
C CYS A 49 -8.40 -0.21 -5.14
N CYS A 50 -8.41 -0.96 -6.25
CA CYS A 50 -7.43 -0.75 -7.32
C CYS A 50 -7.79 0.44 -8.22
N LYS A 51 -8.93 1.13 -7.98
CA LYS A 51 -9.31 2.37 -8.69
C LYS A 51 -9.13 3.62 -7.85
N ILE A 52 -8.84 3.53 -6.56
CA ILE A 52 -8.64 4.73 -5.74
C ILE A 52 -7.21 5.27 -5.89
N PRO A 53 -6.97 6.54 -5.57
CA PRO A 53 -5.62 7.07 -5.39
C PRO A 53 -4.86 6.26 -4.34
N VAL A 54 -3.58 5.98 -4.61
CA VAL A 54 -2.70 5.25 -3.68
C VAL A 54 -1.38 5.99 -3.61
N ASP A 55 -1.15 6.67 -2.49
CA ASP A 55 0.13 7.30 -2.22
C ASP A 55 1.19 6.23 -1.93
N VAL A 56 2.26 6.26 -2.73
CA VAL A 56 3.39 5.33 -2.64
C VAL A 56 4.66 6.16 -2.47
N THR A 57 5.42 5.83 -1.44
CA THR A 57 6.73 6.45 -1.21
C THR A 57 7.75 5.95 -2.23
N LEU A 58 8.82 6.72 -2.49
CA LEU A 58 9.86 6.30 -3.43
C LEU A 58 10.40 4.90 -3.09
N MET A 59 10.63 4.56 -1.83
CA MET A 59 11.20 3.26 -1.47
C MET A 59 10.23 2.11 -1.66
N GLU A 60 8.93 2.33 -1.51
CA GLU A 60 7.93 1.34 -1.90
C GLU A 60 7.89 1.16 -3.42
N ALA A 61 7.98 2.25 -4.20
CA ALA A 61 8.04 2.18 -5.65
C ALA A 61 9.30 1.44 -6.15
N GLU A 62 10.45 1.69 -5.54
CA GLU A 62 11.71 0.98 -5.81
C GLU A 62 11.62 -0.51 -5.46
N LEU A 63 10.98 -0.87 -4.34
CA LEU A 63 10.72 -2.26 -3.99
C LEU A 63 9.81 -2.95 -5.02
N ILE A 64 8.76 -2.26 -5.49
CA ILE A 64 7.88 -2.77 -6.54
C ILE A 64 8.65 -2.93 -7.87
N SER A 65 9.48 -1.96 -8.23
CA SER A 65 10.37 -2.00 -9.40
C SER A 65 11.29 -3.22 -9.35
N TYR A 66 11.96 -3.43 -8.21
CA TYR A 66 12.85 -4.57 -7.99
C TYR A 66 12.14 -5.92 -8.20
N GLU A 67 10.94 -6.09 -7.65
CA GLU A 67 10.19 -7.35 -7.75
C GLU A 67 9.57 -7.58 -9.13
N THR A 68 9.22 -6.52 -9.86
CA THR A 68 8.48 -6.63 -11.12
C THR A 68 9.32 -6.39 -12.38
N GLY A 69 10.50 -5.80 -12.23
CA GLY A 69 11.33 -5.32 -13.33
C GLY A 69 10.75 -4.08 -14.06
N LYS A 70 9.65 -3.49 -13.57
CA LYS A 70 9.08 -2.27 -14.18
C LYS A 70 9.92 -1.05 -13.81
N VAL A 71 10.16 -0.18 -14.79
CA VAL A 71 10.87 1.08 -14.59
C VAL A 71 9.96 2.07 -13.86
N ILE A 72 10.50 2.74 -12.84
CA ILE A 72 9.83 3.86 -12.17
C ILE A 72 10.11 5.19 -12.90
N ASN A 73 9.12 6.07 -12.92
CA ASN A 73 9.28 7.43 -13.44
C ASN A 73 10.14 8.30 -12.51
N ASP A 74 10.93 9.22 -13.09
CA ASP A 74 11.70 10.20 -12.32
C ASP A 74 10.75 11.11 -11.53
N TYR A 75 10.93 11.13 -10.21
CA TYR A 75 10.15 11.94 -9.28
C TYR A 75 10.11 13.43 -9.65
N ASN A 76 11.21 14.00 -10.14
CA ASN A 76 11.28 15.43 -10.47
C ASN A 76 10.55 15.75 -11.77
N ALA A 77 10.33 14.74 -12.63
CA ALA A 77 9.68 14.86 -13.92
C ALA A 77 8.28 14.20 -13.95
N ILE A 78 7.80 13.70 -12.80
CA ILE A 78 6.51 13.03 -12.71
C ILE A 78 5.39 13.97 -13.18
N LYS A 79 4.64 13.50 -14.18
CA LYS A 79 3.42 14.16 -14.62
C LYS A 79 2.29 13.71 -13.72
N ARG A 80 1.70 14.64 -12.97
CA ARG A 80 0.55 14.34 -12.11
C ARG A 80 -0.62 13.88 -12.97
N VAL A 81 -1.20 12.73 -12.63
CA VAL A 81 -2.32 12.16 -13.38
C VAL A 81 -3.57 12.98 -13.04
N SER A 82 -4.21 13.57 -14.06
CA SER A 82 -5.41 14.41 -13.88
C SER A 82 -6.64 13.60 -13.46
N TYR A 83 -6.69 12.31 -13.80
CA TYR A 83 -7.77 11.39 -13.46
C TYR A 83 -7.25 10.16 -12.71
N LYS A 84 -7.32 10.18 -11.38
CA LYS A 84 -6.78 9.13 -10.52
C LYS A 84 -7.68 7.88 -10.37
N ASN A 85 -8.80 7.82 -11.10
CA ASN A 85 -9.77 6.72 -11.04
C ASN A 85 -9.53 5.62 -12.09
N SER A 86 -8.39 5.63 -12.78
CA SER A 86 -7.98 4.49 -13.61
C SER A 86 -7.55 3.30 -12.75
N TYR A 87 -7.56 2.10 -13.34
CA TYR A 87 -7.06 0.91 -12.66
C TYR A 87 -5.57 1.04 -12.35
N CYS A 88 -5.18 0.53 -11.17
CA CYS A 88 -3.79 0.35 -10.77
C CYS A 88 -3.03 -0.43 -11.87
N PRO A 89 -1.79 -0.03 -12.21
CA PRO A 89 -0.99 -0.67 -13.25
C PRO A 89 -0.54 -2.11 -12.91
N PHE A 90 -0.85 -2.59 -11.71
CA PHE A 90 -0.56 -3.94 -11.22
C PHE A 90 -1.82 -4.76 -10.93
N LEU A 91 -2.97 -4.34 -11.46
CA LEU A 91 -4.18 -5.16 -11.45
C LEU A 91 -4.21 -6.07 -12.68
N ASP A 92 -4.29 -7.38 -12.47
CA ASP A 92 -4.81 -8.32 -13.44
C ASP A 92 -6.33 -8.11 -13.51
N VAL A 93 -6.77 -7.43 -14.57
CA VAL A 93 -8.18 -7.04 -14.77
C VAL A 93 -9.06 -8.25 -15.04
N ASP A 94 -8.53 -9.28 -15.71
CA ASP A 94 -9.29 -10.47 -16.10
C ASP A 94 -9.64 -11.33 -14.88
N ASN A 95 -8.72 -11.42 -13.92
CA ASN A 95 -8.92 -12.22 -12.70
C ASN A 95 -9.23 -11.40 -11.45
N ALA A 96 -9.25 -10.07 -11.55
CA ALA A 96 -9.37 -9.13 -10.43
C ALA A 96 -8.36 -9.42 -9.31
N LYS A 97 -7.08 -9.61 -9.68
CA LYS A 97 -5.98 -9.96 -8.77
C LYS A 97 -4.85 -8.94 -8.82
N CYS A 98 -4.31 -8.58 -7.66
CA CYS A 98 -3.11 -7.74 -7.60
C CYS A 98 -1.87 -8.59 -7.89
N THR A 99 -1.08 -8.21 -8.90
CA THR A 99 0.13 -8.93 -9.31
C THR A 99 1.32 -8.68 -8.36
N ILE A 100 1.24 -7.63 -7.53
CA ILE A 100 2.27 -7.26 -6.55
C ILE A 100 1.83 -7.52 -5.10
N TYR A 101 0.92 -8.49 -4.88
CA TYR A 101 0.30 -8.70 -3.56
C TYR A 101 1.31 -8.80 -2.40
N SER A 102 2.46 -9.44 -2.64
CA SER A 102 3.56 -9.63 -1.69
C SER A 102 4.23 -8.34 -1.25
N VAL A 103 4.32 -7.35 -2.14
CA VAL A 103 4.99 -6.05 -1.95
C VAL A 103 4.05 -4.86 -2.14
N ARG A 104 2.76 -5.05 -1.88
CA ARG A 104 1.78 -3.94 -1.92
C ARG A 104 2.22 -2.78 -1.03
N PRO A 105 1.98 -1.53 -1.44
CA PRO A 105 2.26 -0.36 -0.61
C PRO A 105 1.51 -0.40 0.73
N LEU A 106 2.02 0.35 1.70
CA LEU A 106 1.44 0.51 3.03
C LEU A 106 -0.03 0.96 2.93
N ALA A 107 -0.32 1.93 2.06
CA ALA A 107 -1.69 2.39 1.82
C ALA A 107 -2.64 1.25 1.46
N CYS A 108 -2.21 0.29 0.63
CA CYS A 108 -3.02 -0.88 0.26
C CYS A 108 -3.11 -1.93 1.37
N ARG A 109 -2.12 -2.03 2.25
CA ARG A 109 -2.10 -2.98 3.38
C ARG A 109 -3.02 -2.55 4.50
N CYS A 110 -3.08 -1.25 4.77
CA CYS A 110 -3.91 -0.68 5.83
C CYS A 110 -5.36 -0.43 5.38
N PHE A 111 -5.67 -0.63 4.09
CA PHE A 111 -7.00 -0.39 3.54
C PHE A 111 -7.90 -1.61 3.68
N TYR A 112 -8.88 -1.53 4.57
CA TYR A 112 -9.93 -2.52 4.74
C TYR A 112 -11.29 -1.83 4.76
N SER A 113 -12.26 -2.36 4.02
CA SER A 113 -13.66 -1.96 4.14
C SER A 113 -14.36 -2.85 5.16
N LEU A 114 -15.10 -2.26 6.09
CA LEU A 114 -15.74 -2.94 7.23
C LEU A 114 -17.28 -2.90 7.18
N ASP A 115 -17.85 -2.25 6.17
CA ASP A 115 -19.31 -2.13 5.95
C ASP A 115 -19.73 -2.91 4.70
N HIS A 116 -20.77 -2.51 3.98
CA HIS A 116 -21.23 -3.27 2.82
C HIS A 116 -20.38 -3.00 1.56
N TYR A 117 -19.95 -4.07 0.87
CA TYR A 117 -19.13 -4.02 -0.37
C TYR A 117 -19.67 -3.12 -1.51
N LYS A 118 -20.95 -2.75 -1.44
CA LYS A 118 -21.62 -1.91 -2.45
C LYS A 118 -21.09 -0.48 -2.40
N TYR A 119 -20.64 -0.04 -1.22
CA TYR A 119 -20.08 1.29 -1.01
C TYR A 119 -18.68 1.41 -1.64
N CYS A 120 -17.93 0.31 -1.77
CA CYS A 120 -16.67 0.29 -2.53
C CYS A 120 -16.83 0.73 -3.99
N LYS A 121 -18.05 0.59 -4.56
CA LYS A 121 -18.36 1.00 -5.94
C LYS A 121 -18.68 2.51 -6.05
N ASN A 122 -19.08 3.14 -4.96
CA ASN A 122 -19.57 4.52 -4.97
C ASN A 122 -18.70 5.42 -4.08
N VAL A 123 -17.97 6.34 -4.70
CA VAL A 123 -17.09 7.30 -4.02
C VAL A 123 -17.84 8.43 -3.31
N GLU A 124 -19.15 8.55 -3.50
CA GLU A 124 -19.99 9.60 -2.89
C GLU A 124 -20.65 9.17 -1.58
N VAL A 125 -20.34 7.96 -1.08
CA VAL A 125 -20.93 7.42 0.15
C VAL A 125 -19.86 7.31 1.22
N ASP A 126 -20.23 7.69 2.45
CA ASP A 126 -19.40 7.43 3.63
C ASP A 126 -19.19 5.93 3.78
N HIS A 127 -17.92 5.54 3.68
CA HIS A 127 -17.50 4.15 3.67
C HIS A 127 -16.68 3.88 4.92
N LEU A 128 -17.12 2.94 5.76
CA LEU A 128 -16.38 2.54 6.94
C LEU A 128 -15.13 1.78 6.50
N ILE A 129 -14.01 2.50 6.46
CA ILE A 129 -12.72 1.98 6.05
C ILE A 129 -11.68 2.19 7.14
N THR A 130 -10.68 1.30 7.17
CA THR A 130 -9.41 1.60 7.81
C THR A 130 -8.46 2.17 6.77
N THR A 131 -7.58 3.06 7.21
CA THR A 131 -6.46 3.57 6.42
C THR A 131 -5.22 3.60 7.31
N VAL A 132 -4.09 4.08 6.78
CA VAL A 132 -2.85 4.23 7.56
C VAL A 132 -3.09 4.98 8.87
N ASN A 133 -3.95 6.01 8.87
CA ASN A 133 -4.22 6.84 10.04
C ASN A 133 -5.19 6.21 11.05
N SER A 134 -5.72 5.02 10.77
CA SER A 134 -6.60 4.30 11.69
C SER A 134 -5.83 3.61 12.83
N ASN A 135 -4.49 3.58 12.77
CA ASN A 135 -3.64 2.99 13.80
C ASN A 135 -2.31 3.74 13.92
N SER A 136 -1.97 4.22 15.11
CA SER A 136 -0.73 4.98 15.36
C SER A 136 0.56 4.20 15.05
N LYS A 137 0.54 2.86 15.12
CA LYS A 137 1.68 2.03 14.70
C LYS A 137 1.87 2.06 13.18
N TRP A 138 0.79 2.09 12.40
CA TRP A 138 0.88 2.23 10.93
C TRP A 138 1.36 3.64 10.53
N GLU A 139 0.88 4.68 11.20
CA GLU A 139 1.40 6.05 11.01
C GLU A 139 2.91 6.15 11.31
N GLN A 140 3.40 5.47 12.36
CA GLN A 140 4.83 5.39 12.62
C GLN A 140 5.60 4.70 11.49
N ILE A 141 5.08 3.60 10.95
CA ILE A 141 5.66 2.93 9.77
C ILE A 141 5.68 3.88 8.57
N GLN A 142 4.60 4.63 8.33
CA GLN A 142 4.53 5.61 7.26
C GLN A 142 5.61 6.68 7.42
N ASN A 143 5.82 7.22 8.63
CA ASN A 143 6.87 8.19 8.90
C ASN A 143 8.28 7.64 8.63
N LEU A 144 8.52 6.37 8.94
CA LEU A 144 9.77 5.70 8.60
C LEU A 144 9.94 5.57 7.08
N LEU A 145 8.93 5.10 6.35
CA LEU A 145 8.98 4.99 4.88
C LEU A 145 9.17 6.35 4.20
N LEU A 146 8.52 7.40 4.71
CA LEU A 146 8.72 8.78 4.26
C LEU A 146 10.15 9.24 4.48
N THR A 147 10.74 8.93 5.63
CA THR A 147 12.13 9.25 5.95
C THR A 147 13.09 8.54 5.00
N LEU A 148 12.93 7.23 4.79
CA LEU A 148 13.73 6.45 3.85
C LEU A 148 13.62 6.96 2.41
N SER A 149 12.47 7.54 2.08
CA SER A 149 12.15 8.05 0.74
C SER A 149 12.49 9.52 0.53
N ASN A 150 13.19 10.19 1.48
CA ASN A 150 13.43 11.63 1.43
C ASN A 150 12.14 12.45 1.20
N LYS A 151 11.03 12.00 1.80
CA LYS A 151 9.68 12.56 1.66
C LYS A 151 9.11 12.58 0.24
N ARG A 152 9.68 11.81 -0.68
CA ARG A 152 9.17 11.68 -2.06
C ARG A 152 8.00 10.71 -2.10
N VAL A 153 6.84 11.21 -2.53
CA VAL A 153 5.58 10.47 -2.60
C VAL A 153 4.82 10.87 -3.86
N ALA A 154 4.29 9.87 -4.56
CA ALA A 154 3.42 10.06 -5.70
C ALA A 154 2.35 8.96 -5.74
N ASP A 155 1.32 9.15 -6.55
CA ASP A 155 0.35 8.08 -6.79
C ASP A 155 1.05 6.89 -7.45
N ILE A 156 0.62 5.65 -7.18
CA ILE A 156 1.19 4.46 -7.82
C ILE A 156 1.19 4.54 -9.36
N ARG A 157 0.20 5.22 -9.96
CA ARG A 157 0.08 5.44 -11.41
C ARG A 157 0.98 6.56 -11.95
N GLU A 158 1.53 7.37 -11.05
CA GLU A 158 2.51 8.39 -11.40
C GLU A 158 3.91 7.78 -11.41
N TRP A 159 4.17 6.80 -10.54
CA TRP A 159 5.40 6.02 -10.56
C TRP A 159 5.52 5.07 -11.77
N PHE A 160 4.40 4.52 -12.25
CA PHE A 160 4.35 3.50 -13.31
C PHE A 160 3.20 3.76 -14.29
#